data_AF-A0A3M5M9X9-F1
#
_entry.id   AF-A0A3M5M9X9-F1
#
_cell.length_a   1.000
_cell.length_b   1.000
_cell.length_c   1.000
_cell.angle_alpha   90.00
_cell.angle_beta   90.00
_cell.angle_gamma   90.00
#
_symmetry.space_group_name_H-M   'P 1'
#
loop_
_entity.id
_entity.type
_entity.pdbx_description
1 polymer ?
#
loop_
_entity_poly.entity_id
_entity_poly.type
_entity_poly.pdbx_seq_one_letter_code
_entity_poly.pdbx_strand_id
1 'polypeptide(L)' 'MRAQAILDSDEFASDVREAEQLWTSRGITSVPTMVFNDQYAVSGGQPVEVFVSAIRQMLSESK' A
#
# COMPACT_ATOMS: atom_id res chain seq x y z
N MET A 1 29.39 -3.21 -9.53
CA MET A 1 28.65 -2.61 -8.40
C MET A 1 27.33 -3.36 -8.23
N ARG A 2 26.84 -3.52 -6.99
CA ARG A 2 25.64 -4.32 -6.69
C ARG A 2 24.36 -3.78 -7.34
N ALA A 3 24.17 -2.46 -7.36
CA ALA A 3 22.99 -1.83 -7.96
C ALA A 3 22.82 -2.17 -9.45
N GLN A 4 23.89 -2.06 -10.24
CA GLN A 4 23.86 -2.42 -11.67
C GLN A 4 23.49 -3.90 -11.87
N ALA A 5 24.08 -4.80 -11.09
CA ALA A 5 23.78 -6.22 -11.17
C ALA A 5 22.31 -6.55 -10.85
N ILE A 6 21.68 -5.80 -9.93
CA ILE A 6 20.25 -5.93 -9.64
C ILE A 6 19.42 -5.42 -10.83
N LEU A 7 19.75 -4.26 -11.38
CA LEU A 7 19.03 -3.70 -12.53
C LEU A 7 19.11 -4.58 -13.79
N ASP A 8 20.22 -5.31 -13.94
CA ASP A 8 20.47 -6.23 -15.06
C ASP A 8 19.91 -7.65 -14.80
N SER A 9 19.17 -7.87 -13.71
CA SER A 9 18.62 -9.19 -13.36
C SER A 9 17.20 -9.11 -12.82
N ASP A 10 16.57 -10.27 -12.67
CA ASP A 10 15.20 -10.42 -12.14
C ASP A 10 15.18 -10.74 -10.63
N GLU A 11 16.24 -10.41 -9.90
CA GLU A 11 16.42 -10.88 -8.51
C GLU A 11 15.24 -10.55 -7.58
N PHE A 12 14.58 -9.41 -7.75
CA PHE A 12 13.40 -9.00 -6.96
C PHE A 12 12.08 -9.12 -7.72
N ALA A 13 12.08 -9.73 -8.91
CA ALA A 13 10.88 -9.78 -9.75
C ALA A 13 9.75 -10.59 -9.08
N SER A 14 10.06 -11.73 -8.45
CA SER A 14 9.06 -12.54 -7.74
C SER A 14 8.46 -11.77 -6.58
N ASP A 15 9.31 -11.17 -5.74
CA ASP A 15 8.89 -10.42 -4.55
C ASP A 15 7.93 -9.27 -4.90
N VAL A 16 8.24 -8.53 -5.98
CA VAL A 16 7.37 -7.45 -6.46
C VAL A 16 6.02 -8.00 -6.95
N ARG A 17 6.02 -9.10 -7.72
CA ARG A 17 4.79 -9.71 -8.24
C ARG A 17 3.92 -10.29 -7.14
N GLU A 18 4.52 -10.91 -6.13
CA GLU A 18 3.80 -11.43 -4.95
C GLU A 18 3.15 -10.29 -4.16
N ALA A 19 3.87 -9.18 -3.97
CA ALA A 19 3.32 -7.99 -3.30
C ALA A 19 2.16 -7.36 -4.10
N GLU A 20 2.27 -7.24 -5.43
CA GLU A 20 1.19 -6.76 -6.30
C GLU A 20 -0.05 -7.68 -6.22
N GLN A 21 0.16 -9.00 -6.28
CA GLN A 21 -0.91 -9.99 -6.21
C GLN A 21 -1.61 -9.97 -4.85
N LEU A 22 -0.86 -9.80 -3.75
CA LEU A 22 -1.44 -9.67 -2.42
C LEU A 22 -2.47 -8.53 -2.37
N TRP A 23 -2.12 -7.34 -2.83
CA TRP A 23 -3.01 -6.18 -2.73
C TRP A 23 -4.15 -6.21 -3.75
N THR A 24 -3.90 -6.68 -4.97
CA THR A 24 -4.97 -6.86 -5.96
C THR A 24 -5.98 -7.93 -5.52
N SER A 25 -5.53 -9.03 -4.90
CA SER A 25 -6.43 -10.05 -4.33
C SER A 25 -7.27 -9.53 -3.15
N ARG A 26 -6.80 -8.48 -2.46
CA ARG A 26 -7.54 -7.75 -1.42
C ARG A 26 -8.44 -6.63 -1.97
N GLY A 27 -8.61 -6.56 -3.30
CA GLY A 27 -9.49 -5.60 -3.96
C GLY A 27 -8.89 -4.22 -4.19
N ILE A 28 -7.59 -4.02 -3.96
CA ILE A 28 -6.93 -2.74 -4.27
C ILE A 28 -6.65 -2.66 -5.78
N THR A 29 -7.26 -1.69 -6.45
CA THR A 29 -7.17 -1.52 -7.91
C THR A 29 -6.72 -0.12 -8.35
N SER A 30 -6.35 0.76 -7.41
CA SER A 30 -5.93 2.13 -7.71
C SER A 30 -4.79 2.60 -6.82
N VAL A 31 -3.99 3.53 -7.33
CA VAL A 31 -2.83 4.11 -6.65
C VAL A 31 -2.92 5.64 -6.60
N PRO A 32 -2.39 6.30 -5.54
CA PRO A 32 -1.93 5.67 -4.30
C PRO A 32 -3.11 5.13 -3.48
N THR A 33 -2.89 4.06 -2.72
CA THR A 33 -3.83 3.57 -1.72
C THR A 33 -3.07 3.26 -0.44
N MET A 34 -3.54 3.79 0.69
CA MET A 34 -2.93 3.61 1.99
C MET A 34 -3.81 2.69 2.83
N VAL A 35 -3.23 1.62 3.36
CA VAL A 35 -3.94 0.61 4.16
C VAL A 35 -3.53 0.74 5.62
N PHE A 36 -4.50 0.80 6.53
CA PHE A 36 -4.31 0.92 7.97
C PHE A 36 -4.81 -0.35 8.66
N ASN A 37 -3.95 -0.96 9.47
CA ASN A 37 -4.23 -2.18 10.25
C ASN A 37 -4.84 -3.34 9.43
N ASP A 38 -4.51 -3.44 8.13
CA ASP A 38 -5.09 -4.41 7.18
C ASP A 38 -6.64 -4.40 7.11
N GLN A 39 -7.29 -3.35 7.63
CA GLN A 39 -8.75 -3.27 7.78
C GLN A 39 -9.35 -2.08 7.05
N TYR A 40 -8.63 -0.97 7.00
CA TYR A 40 -9.11 0.27 6.41
C TYR A 40 -8.24 0.68 5.22
N ALA A 41 -8.86 1.13 4.14
CA ALA A 41 -8.15 1.62 2.95
C ALA A 41 -8.60 3.05 2.61
N VAL A 42 -7.63 3.92 2.33
CA VAL A 42 -7.85 5.27 1.80
C VAL A 42 -7.19 5.36 0.44
N SER A 43 -8.00 5.49 -0.61
CA SER A 43 -7.54 5.58 -2.00
C SER A 43 -7.47 7.02 -2.51
N GLY A 44 -6.47 7.26 -3.34
CA GLY A 44 -6.15 8.55 -3.96
C GLY A 44 -5.14 9.37 -3.17
N GLY A 45 -4.52 10.34 -3.85
CA GLY A 45 -3.62 11.32 -3.24
C GLY A 45 -4.41 12.38 -2.46
N GLN A 46 -5.08 11.93 -1.39
CA GLN A 46 -5.99 12.77 -0.61
C GLN A 46 -5.26 13.91 0.13
N PRO A 47 -5.94 15.02 0.43
CA PRO A 47 -5.42 16.05 1.33
C PRO A 47 -5.13 15.50 2.74
N VAL A 48 -4.25 16.19 3.48
CA VAL A 48 -3.85 15.77 4.83
C VAL A 48 -5.03 15.70 5.79
N GLU A 49 -6.02 16.59 5.62
CA GLU A 49 -7.21 16.67 6.47
C GLU A 49 -8.07 15.40 6.36
N VAL A 50 -8.13 14.79 5.17
CA VAL A 50 -8.84 13.53 4.92
C VAL A 50 -8.18 12.39 5.70
N PHE A 51 -6.85 12.28 5.62
CA PHE A 51 -6.12 11.26 6.37
C PHE A 51 -6.26 11.44 7.88
N VAL A 52 -6.13 12.67 8.39
CA VAL A 52 -6.29 12.95 9.83
C VAL A 52 -7.68 12.58 10.32
N SER A 53 -8.73 12.93 9.56
CA SER A 53 -10.10 12.57 9.89
C SER A 53 -10.31 11.06 9.91
N ALA A 54 -9.83 10.36 8.87
CA ALA A 54 -9.95 8.91 8.75
C ALA A 54 -9.25 8.17 9.90
N ILE A 55 -8.02 8.56 10.24
CA ILE A 55 -7.27 7.96 11.35
C ILE A 55 -7.99 8.18 12.69
N ARG A 56 -8.50 9.38 12.95
CA ARG A 56 -9.27 9.66 14.17
C ARG A 56 -10.53 8.82 14.27
N GLN A 57 -11.24 8.64 13.16
CA GLN A 57 -12.42 7.78 13.10
C GLN A 57 -12.05 6.32 13.44
N MET A 58 -11.02 5.76 12.82
CA MET A 58 -10.56 4.38 13.08
C MET A 58 -10.21 4.15 14.56
N LEU A 59 -9.54 5.12 15.18
CA LEU A 59 -9.20 5.08 16.61
C LEU A 59 -10.44 5.15 17.52
N SER A 60 -11.51 5.82 17.08
CA SER A 60 -12.76 5.90 17.84
C SER A 60 -13.60 4.63 17.74
N GLU A 61 -13.55 3.93 16.60
CA GLU A 61 -14.26 2.67 16.36
C GLU A 61 -13.59 1.48 17.05
N SER A 62 -12.27 1.55 17.27
CA SER A 62 -11.48 0.48 17.90
C SER A 62 -11.53 0.48 19.44
N LYS A 63 -12.48 1.21 20.04
CA LYS A 63 -12.56 1.45 21.49
C LYS A 63 -13.60 0.60 22.20
#